data_AF-A0A4V2TMX2-F1
#
_entry.id   AF-A0A4V2TMX2-F1
#
_cell.length_a   1.000
_cell.length_b   1.000
_cell.length_c   1.000
_cell.angle_alpha   90.00
_cell.angle_beta   90.00
_cell.angle_gamma   90.00
#
_symmetry.space_group_name_H-M   'P 1'
#
loop_
_entity.id
_entity.type
_entity.pdbx_description
1 polymer ?
#
loop_
_entity_poly.entity_id
_entity_poly.type
_entity_poly.pdbx_seq_one_letter_code
_entity_poly.pdbx_strand_id
1 'polypeptide(L)'
;MILPGGEPRIATIPVKVGYEISLEYQLAKVMWCAEKFMEKFHKDQHVNDLEDETYYLFDTLINSATTLIEYYFSNVIYSLIGTVIEAPKKVEFRAFNKSNYINRKAEIFKEYKIGELINGDVIAQKKHTEQCEQKFDLYLNFIINERYDLFFEINNYLKHNGRLRGFWLKKIFPEIDFIKHHFIRFEIENAFLLKNKAIKKLLDIDFGDFNPANLDEFFVGEPYKILGHHGGSIYFSSDDWVYVKGSQSVGITSLSVVIKVYQLCLEVINHLIPSKPGEITTLIKLNSFKEKFEKQLEKLMGI
;
A
#
# COMPACT_ATOMS: atom_id res chain seq x y z
N MET A 1 -26.75 8.59 -20.13
CA MET A 1 -26.76 9.98 -20.61
C MET A 1 -25.39 10.57 -20.32
N ILE A 2 -24.55 10.67 -21.36
CA ILE A 2 -23.18 11.22 -21.27
C ILE A 2 -23.33 12.73 -21.30
N LEU A 3 -22.90 13.45 -20.26
CA LEU A 3 -22.92 14.91 -20.27
C LEU A 3 -21.93 15.40 -21.36
N PRO A 4 -22.38 16.23 -22.32
CA PRO A 4 -21.52 16.78 -23.35
C PRO A 4 -20.68 17.90 -22.73
N GLY A 5 -19.35 17.80 -22.79
CA GLY A 5 -18.46 18.92 -22.42
C GLY A 5 -17.20 18.57 -21.61
N GLY A 6 -16.97 17.31 -21.27
CA GLY A 6 -15.77 16.87 -20.55
C GLY A 6 -14.66 16.35 -21.46
N GLU A 7 -14.39 16.99 -22.61
CA GLU A 7 -13.25 16.56 -23.44
C GLU A 7 -11.94 16.93 -22.74
N PRO A 8 -11.07 15.95 -22.40
CA PRO A 8 -9.72 16.26 -21.94
C PRO A 8 -9.02 17.06 -23.05
N ARG A 9 -8.36 18.16 -22.68
CA ARG A 9 -7.60 18.95 -23.65
C ARG A 9 -6.59 18.06 -24.36
N ILE A 10 -6.35 18.31 -25.65
CA ILE A 10 -5.45 17.51 -26.50
C ILE A 10 -4.10 17.24 -25.81
N ALA A 11 -3.59 18.20 -25.02
CA ALA A 11 -2.33 18.09 -24.29
C ALA A 11 -2.36 17.17 -23.05
N THR A 12 -3.53 16.92 -22.44
CA THR A 12 -3.66 16.02 -21.26
C THR A 12 -3.90 14.57 -21.67
N ILE A 13 -4.32 14.31 -22.92
CA ILE A 13 -4.51 12.96 -23.45
C ILE A 13 -3.23 12.11 -23.40
N PRO A 14 -2.04 12.59 -23.87
CA PRO A 14 -0.80 11.81 -23.78
C PRO A 14 -0.41 11.47 -22.34
N VAL A 15 -0.67 12.39 -21.40
CA VAL A 15 -0.35 12.20 -19.97
C VAL A 15 -1.28 11.18 -19.35
N LYS A 16 -2.58 11.24 -19.66
CA LYS A 16 -3.56 10.22 -19.29
C LYS A 16 -3.10 8.82 -19.74
N VAL A 17 -2.81 8.67 -21.03
CA VAL A 17 -2.35 7.39 -21.60
C VAL A 17 -1.03 6.93 -20.96
N GLY A 18 -0.11 7.87 -20.73
CA GLY A 18 1.17 7.59 -20.05
C GLY A 18 0.98 7.02 -18.65
N TYR A 19 0.07 7.58 -17.85
CA TYR A 19 -0.23 7.07 -16.51
C TYR A 19 -0.93 5.70 -16.55
N GLU A 20 -1.81 5.46 -17.51
CA GLU A 20 -2.47 4.15 -17.66
C GLU A 20 -1.49 3.03 -18.01
N ILE A 21 -0.63 3.27 -19.00
CA ILE A 21 0.43 2.31 -19.39
C ILE A 21 1.40 2.09 -18.22
N SER A 22 1.77 3.17 -17.52
CA SER A 22 2.67 3.08 -16.37
C SER A 22 2.05 2.26 -15.25
N LEU A 23 0.74 2.42 -14.98
CA LEU A 23 0.05 1.69 -13.94
C LEU A 23 -0.01 0.19 -14.25
N GLU A 24 -0.29 -0.18 -15.49
CA GLU A 24 -0.21 -1.58 -15.94
C GLU A 24 1.20 -2.17 -15.77
N TYR A 25 2.23 -1.39 -16.12
CA TYR A 25 3.61 -1.80 -15.92
C TYR A 25 3.94 -1.97 -14.43
N GLN A 26 3.51 -1.05 -13.56
CA GLN A 26 3.74 -1.15 -12.13
C GLN A 26 3.02 -2.37 -11.53
N LEU A 27 1.78 -2.67 -11.94
CA LEU A 27 1.07 -3.88 -11.50
C LEU A 27 1.84 -5.15 -11.89
N ALA A 28 2.31 -5.24 -13.14
CA ALA A 28 3.12 -6.36 -13.60
C ALA A 28 4.45 -6.48 -12.82
N LYS A 29 5.12 -5.35 -12.59
CA LYS A 29 6.38 -5.30 -11.84
C LYS A 29 6.22 -5.74 -10.39
N VAL A 30 5.18 -5.25 -9.71
CA VAL A 30 4.88 -5.63 -8.32
C VAL A 30 4.60 -7.13 -8.22
N MET A 31 3.81 -7.68 -9.14
CA MET A 31 3.55 -9.11 -9.20
C MET A 31 4.84 -9.91 -9.38
N TRP A 32 5.67 -9.52 -10.36
CA TRP A 32 6.95 -10.19 -10.61
C TRP A 32 7.89 -10.12 -9.40
N CYS A 33 8.01 -8.96 -8.74
CA CYS A 33 8.83 -8.80 -7.54
C CYS A 33 8.33 -9.70 -6.40
N ALA A 34 7.02 -9.77 -6.19
CA ALA A 34 6.43 -10.60 -5.14
C ALA A 34 6.67 -12.10 -5.41
N GLU A 35 6.43 -12.55 -6.64
CA GLU A 35 6.67 -13.94 -7.04
C GLU A 35 8.15 -14.33 -6.90
N LYS A 36 9.07 -13.46 -7.33
CA LYS A 36 10.50 -13.71 -7.21
C LYS A 36 11.01 -13.68 -5.79
N PHE A 37 10.53 -12.74 -4.99
CA PHE A 37 10.80 -12.74 -3.56
C PHE A 37 10.35 -14.05 -2.92
N MET A 38 9.10 -14.47 -3.13
CA MET A 38 8.59 -15.71 -2.54
C MET A 38 9.35 -16.94 -3.05
N GLU A 39 9.65 -17.02 -4.35
CA GLU A 39 10.43 -18.14 -4.91
C GLU A 39 11.80 -18.27 -4.22
N LYS A 40 12.52 -17.17 -4.08
CA LYS A 40 13.84 -17.14 -3.46
C LYS A 40 13.78 -17.36 -1.96
N PHE A 41 12.81 -16.72 -1.29
CA PHE A 41 12.58 -16.85 0.16
C PHE A 41 12.41 -18.31 0.60
N HIS A 42 11.67 -19.13 -0.16
CA HIS A 42 11.50 -20.55 0.14
C HIS A 42 12.77 -21.40 -0.09
N LYS A 43 13.70 -20.94 -0.93
CA LYS A 43 14.96 -21.62 -1.24
C LYS A 43 16.12 -21.16 -0.36
N ASP A 44 15.92 -20.06 0.37
CA ASP A 44 16.95 -19.39 1.16
C ASP A 44 17.41 -20.27 2.34
N GLN A 45 18.72 -20.54 2.42
CA GLN A 45 19.27 -21.51 3.38
C GLN A 45 19.83 -20.87 4.66
N HIS A 46 19.96 -19.55 4.73
CA HIS A 46 20.56 -18.88 5.88
C HIS A 46 19.73 -19.08 7.16
N VAL A 47 20.33 -19.59 8.23
CA VAL A 47 19.57 -19.99 9.43
C VAL A 47 18.93 -18.81 10.15
N ASN A 48 19.59 -17.66 10.22
CA ASN A 48 19.12 -16.53 11.03
C ASN A 48 18.82 -15.27 10.22
N ASP A 49 18.93 -15.37 8.90
CA ASP A 49 18.86 -14.21 8.03
C ASP A 49 18.38 -14.60 6.62
N LEU A 50 18.24 -13.61 5.74
CA LEU A 50 18.05 -13.83 4.31
C LEU A 50 19.37 -13.65 3.55
N GLU A 51 19.47 -14.29 2.40
CA GLU A 51 20.50 -14.03 1.40
C GLU A 51 20.37 -12.61 0.83
N ASP A 52 21.48 -12.07 0.34
CA ASP A 52 21.55 -10.72 -0.26
C ASP A 52 20.55 -10.52 -1.39
N GLU A 53 20.41 -11.52 -2.25
CA GLU A 53 19.45 -11.49 -3.34
C GLU A 53 18.00 -11.44 -2.85
N THR A 54 17.67 -12.21 -1.81
CA THR A 54 16.33 -12.23 -1.22
C THR A 54 15.99 -10.88 -0.60
N TYR A 55 16.94 -10.26 0.09
CA TYR A 55 16.79 -8.89 0.61
C TYR A 55 16.56 -7.87 -0.49
N TYR A 56 17.37 -7.92 -1.54
CA TYR A 56 17.22 -7.03 -2.68
C TYR A 56 15.83 -7.13 -3.33
N LEU A 57 15.32 -8.36 -3.50
CA LEU A 57 13.98 -8.59 -4.04
C LEU A 57 12.90 -8.02 -3.13
N PHE A 58 13.07 -8.14 -1.81
CA PHE A 58 12.13 -7.62 -0.84
C PHE A 58 12.11 -6.09 -0.78
N ASP A 59 13.29 -5.45 -0.78
CA ASP A 59 13.43 -3.99 -0.88
C ASP A 59 12.79 -3.48 -2.17
N THR A 60 13.05 -4.17 -3.28
CA THR A 60 12.49 -3.83 -4.59
C THR A 60 10.97 -3.98 -4.62
N LEU A 61 10.41 -4.98 -3.93
CA LEU A 61 8.97 -5.18 -3.80
C LEU A 61 8.32 -4.01 -3.07
N ILE A 62 8.85 -3.63 -1.90
CA ILE A 62 8.32 -2.50 -1.11
C ILE A 62 8.40 -1.20 -1.92
N ASN A 63 9.54 -0.95 -2.56
CA ASN A 63 9.71 0.23 -3.39
C ASN A 63 8.71 0.25 -4.57
N SER A 64 8.51 -0.89 -5.24
CA SER A 64 7.57 -1.00 -6.37
C SER A 64 6.12 -0.83 -5.92
N ALA A 65 5.74 -1.35 -4.75
CA ALA A 65 4.41 -1.14 -4.18
C ALA A 65 4.15 0.33 -3.83
N THR A 66 5.13 1.03 -3.24
CA THR A 66 4.99 2.48 -2.99
C THR A 66 4.89 3.27 -4.30
N THR A 67 5.68 2.90 -5.31
CA THR A 67 5.64 3.53 -6.64
C THR A 67 4.29 3.31 -7.32
N LEU A 68 3.71 2.11 -7.21
CA LEU A 68 2.37 1.82 -7.71
C LEU A 68 1.33 2.81 -7.17
N ILE A 69 1.38 3.14 -5.88
CA ILE A 69 0.44 4.11 -5.27
C ILE A 69 0.63 5.52 -5.84
N GLU A 70 1.87 5.96 -6.06
CA GLU A 70 2.16 7.28 -6.64
C GLU A 70 1.59 7.41 -8.07
N TYR A 71 1.77 6.35 -8.88
CA TYR A 71 1.21 6.28 -10.23
C TYR A 71 -0.33 6.15 -10.20
N TYR A 72 -0.87 5.39 -9.26
CA TYR A 72 -2.31 5.26 -9.08
C TYR A 72 -2.96 6.60 -8.70
N PHE A 73 -2.38 7.33 -7.76
CA PHE A 73 -2.85 8.65 -7.37
C PHE A 73 -2.87 9.62 -8.57
N SER A 74 -1.81 9.59 -9.38
CA SER A 74 -1.74 10.40 -10.61
C SER A 74 -2.80 9.98 -11.64
N ASN A 75 -3.05 8.66 -11.77
CA ASN A 75 -4.09 8.11 -12.64
C ASN A 75 -5.50 8.50 -12.18
N VAL A 76 -5.77 8.56 -10.87
CA VAL A 76 -7.06 9.03 -10.33
C VAL A 76 -7.34 10.47 -10.81
N ILE A 77 -6.34 11.35 -10.72
CA ILE A 77 -6.47 12.76 -11.14
C ILE A 77 -6.69 12.85 -12.65
N TYR A 78 -5.81 12.26 -13.48
CA TYR A 78 -5.83 12.47 -14.92
C TYR A 78 -6.78 11.56 -15.71
N SER A 79 -6.95 10.30 -15.29
CA SER A 79 -7.71 9.30 -16.02
C SER A 79 -9.09 9.06 -15.46
N LEU A 80 -9.23 8.87 -14.14
CA LEU A 80 -10.49 8.41 -13.56
C LEU A 80 -11.49 9.55 -13.30
N ILE A 81 -10.99 10.69 -12.85
CA ILE A 81 -11.81 11.88 -12.59
C ILE A 81 -11.71 12.84 -13.77
N GLY A 82 -10.48 13.13 -14.21
CA GLY A 82 -10.21 14.05 -15.30
C GLY A 82 -9.93 15.48 -14.81
N THR A 83 -9.31 16.26 -15.70
CA THR A 83 -8.88 17.64 -15.46
C THR A 83 -9.11 18.49 -16.70
N VAL A 84 -9.26 19.82 -16.53
CA VAL A 84 -9.42 20.77 -17.65
C VAL A 84 -8.19 21.68 -17.85
N ILE A 85 -7.06 21.37 -17.21
CA ILE A 85 -5.82 22.15 -17.32
C ILE A 85 -5.25 22.13 -18.74
N GLU A 86 -4.68 23.26 -19.16
CA GLU A 86 -4.12 23.41 -20.52
C GLU A 86 -2.78 22.71 -20.68
N ALA A 87 -1.92 22.82 -19.66
CA ALA A 87 -0.62 22.19 -19.60
C ALA A 87 -0.60 21.18 -18.46
N PRO A 88 -0.21 19.92 -18.70
CA PRO A 88 -0.09 18.93 -17.65
C PRO A 88 0.91 19.37 -16.58
N LYS A 89 0.53 19.19 -15.32
CA LYS A 89 1.39 19.43 -14.16
C LYS A 89 1.90 18.11 -13.59
N LYS A 90 3.12 18.12 -13.07
CA LYS A 90 3.65 17.00 -12.29
C LYS A 90 2.75 16.75 -11.08
N VAL A 91 2.43 15.50 -10.82
CA VAL A 91 1.70 15.09 -9.62
C VAL A 91 2.71 14.70 -8.55
N GLU A 92 2.64 15.38 -7.41
CA GLU A 92 3.41 15.00 -6.23
C GLU A 92 2.49 14.29 -5.25
N PHE A 93 2.68 12.98 -5.12
CA PHE A 93 2.02 12.22 -4.07
C PHE A 93 2.64 12.59 -2.72
N ARG A 94 1.79 13.07 -1.81
CA ARG A 94 2.10 13.24 -0.40
C ARG A 94 0.98 12.54 0.36
N ALA A 95 1.36 11.61 1.25
CA ALA A 95 0.40 10.86 2.05
C ALA A 95 -0.58 11.81 2.76
N PHE A 96 -1.86 11.46 2.76
CA PHE A 96 -2.87 12.24 3.45
C PHE A 96 -2.71 12.10 4.96
N ASN A 97 -2.82 13.22 5.67
CA ASN A 97 -3.05 13.22 7.11
C ASN A 97 -4.53 13.53 7.32
N LYS A 98 -5.24 12.70 8.10
CA LYS A 98 -6.67 12.91 8.40
C LYS A 98 -6.96 14.34 8.90
N SER A 99 -6.04 14.95 9.65
CA SER A 99 -6.23 16.31 10.17
C SER A 99 -6.19 17.41 9.09
N ASN A 100 -5.56 17.16 7.94
CA ASN A 100 -5.39 18.15 6.87
C ASN A 100 -6.01 17.70 5.54
N TYR A 101 -6.77 16.61 5.56
CA TYR A 101 -7.31 15.99 4.35
C TYR A 101 -8.19 16.95 3.55
N ILE A 102 -9.11 17.66 4.20
CA ILE A 102 -10.05 18.58 3.55
C ILE A 102 -9.30 19.70 2.80
N ASN A 103 -8.35 20.36 3.47
CA ASN A 103 -7.57 21.43 2.83
C ASN A 103 -6.73 20.88 1.69
N ARG A 104 -6.08 19.71 1.88
CA ARG A 104 -5.25 19.11 0.84
C ARG A 104 -6.07 18.70 -0.38
N LYS A 105 -7.28 18.16 -0.18
CA LYS A 105 -8.23 17.87 -1.25
C LYS A 105 -8.60 19.16 -2.00
N ALA A 106 -8.94 20.23 -1.29
CA ALA A 106 -9.26 21.53 -1.90
C ALA A 106 -8.09 22.11 -2.71
N GLU A 107 -6.85 21.99 -2.22
CA GLU A 107 -5.64 22.37 -2.95
C GLU A 107 -5.50 21.58 -4.26
N ILE A 108 -5.66 20.26 -4.21
CA ILE A 108 -5.57 19.39 -5.39
C ILE A 108 -6.65 19.77 -6.41
N PHE A 109 -7.90 19.94 -5.96
CA PHE A 109 -9.01 20.32 -6.84
C PHE A 109 -8.74 21.65 -7.54
N LYS A 110 -8.24 22.65 -6.79
CA LYS A 110 -7.86 23.95 -7.33
C LYS A 110 -6.66 23.87 -8.28
N GLU A 111 -5.63 23.11 -7.93
CA GLU A 111 -4.38 23.03 -8.70
C GLU A 111 -4.59 22.36 -10.06
N TYR A 112 -5.39 21.29 -10.10
CA TYR A 112 -5.67 20.50 -11.29
C TYR A 112 -7.02 20.84 -11.94
N LYS A 113 -7.72 21.88 -11.46
CA LYS A 113 -9.04 22.30 -11.97
C LYS A 113 -10.03 21.13 -12.09
N ILE A 114 -10.14 20.35 -11.02
CA ILE A 114 -11.03 19.18 -10.97
C ILE A 114 -12.46 19.65 -10.68
N GLY A 115 -13.44 19.12 -11.40
CA GLY A 115 -14.86 19.48 -11.24
C GLY A 115 -15.26 20.80 -11.92
N GLU A 116 -14.32 21.51 -12.54
CA GLU A 116 -14.60 22.70 -13.34
C GLU A 116 -15.19 22.31 -14.71
N LEU A 117 -16.36 22.86 -15.05
CA LEU A 117 -16.95 22.75 -16.39
C LEU A 117 -16.61 24.01 -17.19
N ILE A 118 -16.15 23.84 -18.43
CA ILE A 118 -15.87 24.96 -19.34
C ILE A 118 -17.18 25.65 -19.75
N ASN A 119 -18.22 24.84 -19.98
CA ASN A 119 -19.55 25.29 -20.34
C ASN A 119 -20.55 24.62 -19.39
N GLY A 120 -21.37 25.39 -18.69
CA GLY A 120 -22.38 24.87 -17.78
C GLY A 120 -23.01 25.98 -16.96
N ASP A 121 -24.23 25.77 -16.49
CA ASP A 121 -24.82 26.64 -15.49
C ASP A 121 -24.19 26.37 -14.10
N VAL A 122 -24.38 27.31 -13.17
CA VAL A 122 -23.82 27.23 -11.81
C VAL A 122 -24.28 25.97 -11.07
N ILE A 123 -25.51 25.51 -11.36
CA ILE A 123 -26.12 24.35 -10.71
C ILE A 123 -25.45 23.05 -11.20
N ALA A 124 -25.27 22.89 -12.51
CA ALA A 124 -24.60 21.76 -13.11
C ALA A 124 -23.13 21.71 -12.71
N GLN A 125 -22.45 22.86 -12.64
CA GLN A 125 -21.07 22.93 -12.18
C GLN A 125 -20.94 22.47 -10.72
N LYS A 126 -21.82 22.93 -9.84
CA LYS A 126 -21.84 22.49 -8.45
C LYS A 126 -22.08 20.98 -8.33
N LYS A 127 -23.09 20.47 -9.03
CA LYS A 127 -23.42 19.04 -9.04
C LYS A 127 -22.28 18.19 -9.60
N HIS A 128 -21.59 18.66 -10.64
CA HIS A 128 -20.45 17.96 -11.22
C HIS A 128 -19.25 17.93 -10.26
N THR A 129 -18.96 19.07 -9.61
CA THR A 129 -17.91 19.17 -8.59
C THR A 129 -18.17 18.18 -7.44
N GLU A 130 -19.40 18.14 -6.92
CA GLU A 130 -19.79 17.18 -5.87
C GLU A 130 -19.59 15.72 -6.29
N GLN A 131 -19.89 15.38 -7.56
CA GLN A 131 -19.63 14.03 -8.10
C GLN A 131 -18.15 13.72 -8.21
N CYS A 132 -17.33 14.68 -8.64
CA CYS A 132 -15.87 14.53 -8.70
C CYS A 132 -15.28 14.34 -7.31
N GLU A 133 -15.76 15.10 -6.32
CA GLU A 133 -15.38 14.96 -4.92
C GLU A 133 -15.72 13.59 -4.37
N GLN A 134 -16.94 13.09 -4.60
CA GLN A 134 -17.35 11.75 -4.16
C GLN A 134 -16.50 10.65 -4.81
N LYS A 135 -16.20 10.76 -6.10
CA LYS A 135 -15.32 9.81 -6.80
C LYS A 135 -13.89 9.85 -6.29
N PHE A 136 -13.36 11.04 -6.00
CA PHE A 136 -12.03 11.20 -5.43
C PHE A 136 -11.92 10.47 -4.09
N ASP A 137 -12.92 10.65 -3.23
CA ASP A 137 -12.96 10.05 -1.91
C ASP A 137 -13.10 8.52 -2.02
N LEU A 138 -13.94 8.04 -2.93
CA LEU A 138 -14.11 6.62 -3.21
C LEU A 138 -12.79 5.97 -3.68
N TYR A 139 -12.16 6.52 -4.73
CA TYR A 139 -10.97 5.92 -5.32
C TYR A 139 -9.76 5.96 -4.39
N LEU A 140 -9.67 6.97 -3.53
CA LEU A 140 -8.54 7.14 -2.61
C LEU A 140 -8.86 6.73 -1.17
N ASN A 141 -10.04 6.15 -0.90
CA ASN A 141 -10.51 5.82 0.45
C ASN A 141 -9.46 5.02 1.24
N PHE A 142 -8.81 4.07 0.59
CA PHE A 142 -7.79 3.23 1.24
C PHE A 142 -6.51 3.97 1.61
N ILE A 143 -6.15 5.01 0.84
CA ILE A 143 -5.02 5.89 1.12
C ILE A 143 -5.40 6.88 2.23
N ILE A 144 -6.61 7.45 2.15
CA ILE A 144 -7.15 8.40 3.15
C ILE A 144 -7.27 7.75 4.53
N ASN A 145 -7.65 6.48 4.57
CA ASN A 145 -7.76 5.70 5.81
C ASN A 145 -6.42 5.10 6.27
N GLU A 146 -5.32 5.40 5.58
CA GLU A 146 -3.96 5.00 5.97
C GLU A 146 -3.73 3.47 6.02
N ARG A 147 -4.58 2.67 5.36
CA ARG A 147 -4.54 1.18 5.41
C ARG A 147 -3.21 0.57 4.95
N TYR A 148 -2.48 1.28 4.11
CA TYR A 148 -1.19 0.87 3.56
C TYR A 148 -0.06 1.83 3.92
N ASP A 149 -0.25 2.72 4.90
CA ASP A 149 0.76 3.74 5.20
C ASP A 149 2.07 3.16 5.72
N LEU A 150 2.00 1.95 6.30
CA LEU A 150 3.15 1.18 6.72
C LEU A 150 4.16 0.92 5.59
N PHE A 151 3.71 0.77 4.33
CA PHE A 151 4.64 0.65 3.20
C PHE A 151 5.49 1.90 3.02
N PHE A 152 4.91 3.10 3.21
CA PHE A 152 5.66 4.35 3.10
C PHE A 152 6.64 4.52 4.26
N GLU A 153 6.28 4.08 5.47
CA GLU A 153 7.20 4.07 6.60
C GLU A 153 8.37 3.13 6.37
N ILE A 154 8.09 1.88 5.97
CA ILE A 154 9.13 0.90 5.65
C ILE A 154 10.01 1.45 4.53
N ASN A 155 9.45 1.90 3.41
CA ASN A 155 10.22 2.45 2.27
C ASN A 155 11.08 3.66 2.67
N ASN A 156 10.58 4.54 3.56
CA ASN A 156 11.37 5.64 4.09
C ASN A 156 12.54 5.13 4.93
N TYR A 157 12.28 4.16 5.81
CA TYR A 157 13.31 3.50 6.60
C TYR A 157 14.39 2.85 5.73
N LEU A 158 14.01 2.17 4.64
CA LEU A 158 14.93 1.57 3.67
C LEU A 158 15.91 2.58 3.09
N LYS A 159 15.37 3.72 2.62
CA LYS A 159 16.15 4.77 1.96
C LYS A 159 17.24 5.36 2.86
N HIS A 160 17.01 5.39 4.17
CA HIS A 160 17.93 5.97 5.14
C HIS A 160 18.90 4.97 5.78
N ASN A 161 18.60 3.67 5.75
CA ASN A 161 19.44 2.63 6.36
C ASN A 161 20.20 1.76 5.33
N GLY A 162 20.04 2.04 4.03
CA GLY A 162 20.76 1.39 2.94
C GLY A 162 20.33 -0.04 2.64
N ARG A 163 19.86 -0.80 3.64
CA ARG A 163 19.31 -2.16 3.49
C ARG A 163 18.46 -2.56 4.69
N LEU A 164 17.45 -3.41 4.47
CA LEU A 164 16.79 -4.11 5.57
C LEU A 164 17.77 -5.00 6.31
N ARG A 165 17.90 -4.79 7.62
CA ARG A 165 18.35 -5.84 8.53
C ARG A 165 17.11 -6.40 9.20
N GLY A 166 16.72 -7.60 8.80
CA GLY A 166 15.79 -8.40 9.57
C GLY A 166 16.55 -9.32 10.51
N PHE A 167 15.80 -9.94 11.41
CA PHE A 167 16.32 -11.04 12.23
C PHE A 167 15.39 -12.22 12.10
N TRP A 168 15.96 -13.41 12.14
CA TRP A 168 15.17 -14.61 12.10
C TRP A 168 15.80 -15.76 12.88
N LEU A 169 14.97 -16.72 13.29
CA LEU A 169 15.40 -18.05 13.68
C LEU A 169 14.69 -19.02 12.73
N LYS A 170 15.34 -19.50 11.65
CA LYS A 170 14.83 -20.56 10.75
C LYS A 170 14.90 -21.87 11.53
N LYS A 171 14.09 -22.01 12.57
CA LYS A 171 13.86 -23.29 13.20
C LYS A 171 12.56 -23.85 12.63
N ILE A 172 12.72 -24.96 11.92
CA ILE A 172 11.68 -25.72 11.23
C ILE A 172 10.72 -26.26 12.29
N PHE A 173 9.73 -25.48 12.69
CA PHE A 173 8.62 -25.98 13.49
C PHE A 173 7.40 -26.12 12.58
N PRO A 174 6.88 -27.34 12.38
CA PRO A 174 5.79 -27.59 11.43
C PRO A 174 4.51 -26.83 11.76
N GLU A 175 4.28 -26.52 13.04
CA GLU A 175 2.95 -26.23 13.58
C GLU A 175 2.56 -24.75 13.62
N ILE A 176 3.49 -23.81 13.40
CA ILE A 176 3.20 -22.37 13.54
C ILE A 176 3.73 -21.58 12.34
N ASP A 177 2.85 -21.32 11.36
CA ASP A 177 3.22 -20.70 10.08
C ASP A 177 3.76 -19.28 10.22
N PHE A 178 3.23 -18.45 11.13
CA PHE A 178 3.75 -17.09 11.31
C PHE A 178 5.21 -17.08 11.86
N ILE A 179 5.63 -18.14 12.57
CA ILE A 179 7.01 -18.37 13.02
C ILE A 179 7.84 -19.06 11.92
N LYS A 180 7.40 -19.06 10.65
CA LYS A 180 8.23 -19.46 9.50
C LYS A 180 8.73 -18.25 8.68
N HIS A 181 8.24 -17.04 8.96
CA HIS A 181 8.49 -15.87 8.12
C HIS A 181 9.45 -14.86 8.74
N HIS A 182 10.57 -14.61 8.04
CA HIS A 182 11.47 -13.48 8.29
C HIS A 182 10.71 -12.20 8.60
N PHE A 183 11.19 -11.42 9.56
CA PHE A 183 10.64 -10.10 9.84
C PHE A 183 11.70 -9.01 9.72
N ILE A 184 11.26 -7.85 9.23
CA ILE A 184 12.01 -6.61 9.29
C ILE A 184 12.11 -6.20 10.75
N ARG A 185 13.30 -5.84 11.24
CA ARG A 185 13.50 -5.39 12.61
C ARG A 185 13.73 -3.87 12.67
N PHE A 186 13.00 -3.23 13.56
CA PHE A 186 13.10 -1.82 13.92
C PHE A 186 13.56 -1.73 15.37
N GLU A 187 14.57 -0.91 15.63
CA GLU A 187 15.13 -0.70 16.96
C GLU A 187 14.84 0.73 17.42
N ILE A 188 14.82 0.94 18.74
CA ILE A 188 14.51 2.25 19.34
C ILE A 188 15.46 3.35 18.86
N GLU A 189 16.71 3.00 18.56
CA GLU A 189 17.74 3.90 18.02
C GLU A 189 17.33 4.51 16.68
N ASN A 190 16.54 3.79 15.88
CA ASN A 190 16.07 4.24 14.57
C ASN A 190 14.62 4.76 14.59
N ALA A 191 13.99 4.87 15.77
CA ALA A 191 12.60 5.31 15.92
C ALA A 191 12.36 6.75 15.45
N PHE A 192 13.42 7.57 15.32
CA PHE A 192 13.33 8.93 14.78
C PHE A 192 13.03 8.96 13.27
N LEU A 193 13.31 7.88 12.53
CA LEU A 193 13.00 7.74 11.09
C LEU A 193 11.56 7.29 10.82
N LEU A 194 10.88 6.81 11.85
CA LEU A 194 9.50 6.34 11.81
C LEU A 194 8.57 7.48 12.20
N LYS A 195 7.43 7.61 11.50
CA LYS A 195 6.40 8.54 11.94
C LYS A 195 5.72 7.98 13.20
N ASN A 196 4.94 8.81 13.90
CA ASN A 196 4.23 8.40 15.12
C ASN A 196 3.01 7.50 14.83
N LYS A 197 3.27 6.34 14.20
CA LYS A 197 2.27 5.33 13.80
C LYS A 197 2.58 3.99 14.46
N ALA A 198 2.03 2.89 13.92
CA ALA A 198 2.03 1.56 14.52
C ALA A 198 3.42 1.12 15.01
N ILE A 199 4.47 1.17 14.18
CA ILE A 199 5.80 0.70 14.58
C ILE A 199 6.35 1.52 15.75
N LYS A 200 6.26 2.86 15.67
CA LYS A 200 6.78 3.75 16.71
C LYS A 200 6.01 3.61 18.02
N LYS A 201 4.67 3.59 17.95
CA LYS A 201 3.81 3.30 19.10
C LYS A 201 4.16 1.98 19.76
N LEU A 202 4.42 0.93 18.97
CA LEU A 202 4.82 -0.38 19.49
C LEU A 202 6.25 -0.38 20.07
N LEU A 203 7.15 0.45 19.56
CA LEU A 203 8.51 0.61 20.11
C LEU A 203 8.50 1.31 21.47
N ASP A 204 7.58 2.27 21.66
CA ASP A 204 7.44 3.04 22.90
C ASP A 204 6.78 2.25 24.05
N ILE A 205 6.29 1.02 23.80
CA ILE A 205 5.70 0.16 24.83
C ILE A 205 6.76 -0.69 25.51
N ASP A 206 6.69 -0.71 26.84
CA ASP A 206 7.52 -1.59 27.64
C ASP A 206 7.08 -3.05 27.48
N PHE A 207 8.07 -3.93 27.32
CA PHE A 207 7.81 -5.36 27.14
C PHE A 207 7.05 -5.98 28.34
N GLY A 208 7.15 -5.37 29.53
CA GLY A 208 6.43 -5.78 30.73
C GLY A 208 4.94 -5.44 30.74
N ASP A 209 4.47 -4.57 29.84
CA ASP A 209 3.05 -4.19 29.73
C ASP A 209 2.21 -5.29 29.06
N PHE A 210 2.87 -6.26 28.41
CA PHE A 210 2.23 -7.43 27.85
C PHE A 210 1.93 -8.43 28.97
N ASN A 211 0.71 -8.37 29.51
CA ASN A 211 0.27 -9.33 30.52
C ASN A 211 -0.04 -10.69 29.86
N PRO A 212 0.78 -11.74 30.08
CA PRO A 212 0.55 -13.06 29.49
C PRO A 212 -0.73 -13.75 30.00
N ALA A 213 -1.43 -13.19 31.00
CA ALA A 213 -2.70 -13.71 31.50
C ALA A 213 -3.92 -13.26 30.66
N ASN A 214 -3.80 -12.23 29.82
CA ASN A 214 -4.81 -11.85 28.82
C ASN A 214 -4.36 -12.35 27.46
N LEU A 215 -4.79 -13.58 27.13
CA LEU A 215 -4.21 -14.35 26.03
C LEU A 215 -4.72 -13.97 24.64
N ASP A 216 -5.80 -13.21 24.54
CA ASP A 216 -6.48 -13.04 23.26
C ASP A 216 -6.16 -11.70 22.57
N GLU A 217 -6.16 -10.60 23.33
CA GLU A 217 -6.02 -9.24 22.76
C GLU A 217 -5.30 -8.27 23.70
N PHE A 218 -4.56 -7.32 23.12
CA PHE A 218 -4.05 -6.14 23.83
C PHE A 218 -4.31 -4.86 23.03
N PHE A 219 -4.34 -3.70 23.71
CA PHE A 219 -4.74 -2.43 23.11
C PHE A 219 -3.62 -1.40 23.14
N VAL A 220 -3.26 -0.87 21.96
CA VAL A 220 -2.27 0.21 21.81
C VAL A 220 -2.83 1.27 20.89
N GLY A 221 -3.85 1.98 21.36
CA GLY A 221 -4.65 2.87 20.52
C GLY A 221 -5.54 2.14 19.50
N GLU A 222 -5.19 0.91 19.12
CA GLU A 222 -5.96 -0.03 18.30
C GLU A 222 -5.86 -1.45 18.89
N PRO A 223 -6.85 -2.33 18.64
CA PRO A 223 -6.82 -3.71 19.11
C PRO A 223 -5.81 -4.54 18.32
N TYR A 224 -5.03 -5.35 19.04
CA TYR A 224 -4.10 -6.32 18.49
C TYR A 224 -4.43 -7.71 19.02
N LYS A 225 -4.49 -8.68 18.12
CA LYS A 225 -4.72 -10.10 18.45
C LYS A 225 -3.38 -10.78 18.70
N ILE A 226 -3.21 -11.42 19.85
CA ILE A 226 -1.99 -12.19 20.12
C ILE A 226 -2.04 -13.48 19.30
N LEU A 227 -0.97 -13.74 18.54
CA LEU A 227 -0.80 -14.97 17.76
C LEU A 227 0.00 -16.03 18.53
N GLY A 228 0.91 -15.59 19.40
CA GLY A 228 1.69 -16.46 20.27
C GLY A 228 3.02 -15.86 20.71
N HIS A 229 3.78 -16.67 21.43
CA HIS A 229 5.09 -16.32 21.97
C HIS A 229 6.17 -17.28 21.47
N HIS A 230 7.36 -16.77 21.17
CA HIS A 230 8.52 -17.60 20.85
C HIS A 230 9.80 -17.00 21.40
N GLY A 231 10.45 -17.73 22.31
CA GLY A 231 11.60 -17.20 23.05
C GLY A 231 11.21 -15.90 23.78
N GLY A 232 12.00 -14.84 23.58
CA GLY A 232 11.70 -13.50 24.09
C GLY A 232 10.85 -12.62 23.17
N SER A 233 10.21 -13.20 22.14
CA SER A 233 9.41 -12.46 21.16
C SER A 233 7.92 -12.77 21.27
N ILE A 234 7.10 -11.74 21.09
CA ILE A 234 5.63 -11.80 21.07
C ILE A 234 5.16 -11.50 19.65
N TYR A 235 4.30 -12.36 19.12
CA TYR A 235 3.70 -12.20 17.80
C TYR A 235 2.24 -11.80 17.94
N PHE A 236 1.82 -10.84 17.12
CA PHE A 236 0.46 -10.35 17.14
C PHE A 236 0.05 -9.79 15.78
N SER A 237 -1.25 -9.73 15.52
CA SER A 237 -1.80 -9.19 14.30
C SER A 237 -2.77 -8.03 14.51
N SER A 238 -2.78 -7.14 13.53
CA SER A 238 -3.81 -6.10 13.38
C SER A 238 -3.93 -5.75 11.90
N ASP A 239 -5.16 -5.71 11.38
CA ASP A 239 -5.45 -5.49 9.96
C ASP A 239 -4.54 -6.33 9.05
N ASP A 240 -4.51 -7.65 9.20
CA ASP A 240 -3.65 -8.61 8.44
C ASP A 240 -2.13 -8.36 8.49
N TRP A 241 -1.65 -7.31 9.16
CA TRP A 241 -0.25 -7.14 9.48
C TRP A 241 0.13 -8.07 10.62
N VAL A 242 1.28 -8.72 10.51
CA VAL A 242 1.83 -9.55 11.60
C VAL A 242 3.09 -8.89 12.11
N TYR A 243 3.04 -8.50 13.37
CA TYR A 243 4.10 -7.81 14.09
C TYR A 243 4.82 -8.76 15.03
N VAL A 244 6.05 -8.39 15.37
CA VAL A 244 6.91 -9.11 16.31
C VAL A 244 7.46 -8.11 17.32
N LYS A 245 7.13 -8.23 18.60
CA LYS A 245 7.75 -7.41 19.67
C LYS A 245 8.81 -8.22 20.38
N GLY A 246 10.02 -7.69 20.44
CA GLY A 246 11.08 -8.10 21.36
C GLY A 246 11.25 -7.09 22.49
N SER A 247 12.26 -7.28 23.33
CA SER A 247 12.54 -6.38 24.48
C SER A 247 12.71 -4.92 24.05
N GLN A 248 13.55 -4.65 23.04
CA GLN A 248 13.90 -3.30 22.57
C GLN A 248 13.67 -3.10 21.06
N SER A 249 12.91 -3.99 20.43
CA SER A 249 12.66 -3.93 18.99
C SER A 249 11.25 -4.34 18.64
N VAL A 250 10.75 -3.81 17.52
CA VAL A 250 9.51 -4.22 16.86
C VAL A 250 9.86 -4.71 15.48
N GLY A 251 9.10 -5.64 14.94
CA GLY A 251 9.25 -6.09 13.57
C GLY A 251 7.94 -6.36 12.88
N ILE A 252 8.02 -6.53 11.57
CA ILE A 252 6.90 -6.85 10.68
C ILE A 252 7.32 -8.02 9.82
N THR A 253 6.50 -9.07 9.76
CA THR A 253 6.82 -10.25 8.96
C THR A 253 6.76 -9.91 7.47
N SER A 254 7.74 -10.40 6.72
CA SER A 254 7.82 -10.26 5.28
C SER A 254 6.63 -10.88 4.56
N LEU A 255 6.05 -11.97 5.08
CA LEU A 255 4.81 -12.52 4.55
C LEU A 255 3.64 -11.54 4.66
N SER A 256 3.44 -10.90 5.82
CA SER A 256 2.34 -9.93 5.96
C SER A 256 2.50 -8.73 5.03
N VAL A 257 3.74 -8.31 4.75
CA VAL A 257 4.06 -7.31 3.72
C VAL A 257 3.61 -7.80 2.34
N VAL A 258 3.95 -9.03 1.94
CA VAL A 258 3.54 -9.60 0.63
C VAL A 258 2.02 -9.70 0.50
N ILE A 259 1.33 -10.19 1.54
CA ILE A 259 -0.13 -10.25 1.60
C ILE A 259 -0.73 -8.86 1.36
N LYS A 260 -0.24 -7.86 2.09
CA LYS A 260 -0.70 -6.47 1.94
C LYS A 260 -0.43 -5.89 0.56
N VAL A 261 0.67 -6.30 -0.09
CA VAL A 261 0.98 -5.86 -1.46
C VAL A 261 -0.04 -6.41 -2.44
N TYR A 262 -0.42 -7.69 -2.31
CA TYR A 262 -1.46 -8.27 -3.16
C TYR A 262 -2.83 -7.64 -2.90
N GLN A 263 -3.18 -7.41 -1.64
CA GLN A 263 -4.42 -6.68 -1.29
C GLN A 263 -4.43 -5.28 -1.93
N LEU A 264 -3.33 -4.52 -1.83
CA LEU A 264 -3.20 -3.20 -2.45
C LEU A 264 -3.42 -3.25 -3.97
N CYS A 265 -2.78 -4.20 -4.65
CA CYS A 265 -2.96 -4.39 -6.09
C CYS A 265 -4.41 -4.68 -6.45
N LEU A 266 -5.09 -5.54 -5.68
CA LEU A 266 -6.50 -5.86 -5.90
C LEU A 266 -7.41 -4.65 -5.69
N GLU A 267 -7.16 -3.81 -4.67
CA GLU A 267 -7.92 -2.58 -4.47
C GLU A 267 -7.77 -1.62 -5.65
N VAL A 268 -6.54 -1.40 -6.12
CA VAL A 268 -6.27 -0.61 -7.32
C VAL A 268 -7.03 -1.17 -8.52
N ILE A 269 -6.92 -2.47 -8.79
CA ILE A 269 -7.57 -3.11 -9.94
C ILE A 269 -9.11 -3.01 -9.84
N ASN A 270 -9.68 -3.22 -8.64
CA ASN A 270 -11.11 -3.12 -8.40
C ASN A 270 -11.65 -1.70 -8.61
N HIS A 271 -10.82 -0.66 -8.48
CA HIS A 271 -11.18 0.71 -8.87
C HIS A 271 -11.02 0.97 -10.38
N LEU A 272 -10.03 0.36 -11.03
CA LEU A 272 -9.79 0.54 -12.46
C LEU A 272 -10.83 -0.16 -13.34
N ILE A 273 -11.24 -1.38 -13.01
CA ILE A 273 -12.17 -2.17 -13.84
C ILE A 273 -13.50 -1.41 -14.09
N PRO A 274 -14.21 -0.91 -13.07
CA PRO A 274 -15.48 -0.20 -13.27
C PRO A 274 -15.33 1.12 -14.03
N SER A 275 -14.13 1.70 -14.03
CA SER A 275 -13.84 2.99 -14.66
C SER A 275 -13.54 2.93 -16.16
N LYS A 276 -13.40 1.72 -16.73
CA LYS A 276 -13.02 1.50 -18.13
C LYS A 276 -14.12 0.79 -18.97
N PRO A 277 -15.39 1.24 -18.94
CA PRO A 277 -16.43 0.60 -19.73
C PRO A 277 -16.15 0.75 -21.24
N GLY A 278 -16.12 -0.38 -21.95
CA GLY A 278 -15.91 -0.41 -23.40
C GLY A 278 -14.45 -0.62 -23.85
N GLU A 279 -13.47 -0.56 -22.93
CA GLU A 279 -12.06 -0.85 -23.22
C GLU A 279 -11.76 -2.36 -23.10
N ILE A 280 -12.28 -3.17 -24.02
CA ILE A 280 -12.25 -4.64 -23.92
C ILE A 280 -10.83 -5.19 -23.67
N THR A 281 -9.84 -4.74 -24.43
CA THR A 281 -8.45 -5.22 -24.29
C THR A 281 -7.86 -4.89 -22.92
N THR A 282 -8.09 -3.68 -22.42
CA THR A 282 -7.62 -3.27 -21.09
C THR A 282 -8.31 -4.07 -20.00
N LEU A 283 -9.62 -4.28 -20.11
CA LEU A 283 -10.40 -5.06 -19.15
C LEU A 283 -9.94 -6.51 -19.08
N ILE A 284 -9.67 -7.16 -20.22
CA ILE A 284 -9.12 -8.52 -20.26
C ILE A 284 -7.80 -8.59 -19.48
N LYS A 285 -6.92 -7.61 -19.69
CA LYS A 285 -5.61 -7.57 -19.02
C LYS A 285 -5.74 -7.31 -17.51
N LEU A 286 -6.60 -6.39 -17.09
CA LEU A 286 -6.86 -6.11 -15.67
C LEU A 286 -7.50 -7.30 -14.96
N ASN A 287 -8.46 -7.98 -15.60
CA ASN A 287 -9.03 -9.20 -15.06
C ASN A 287 -7.98 -10.32 -14.93
N SER A 288 -7.09 -10.46 -15.91
CA SER A 288 -5.97 -11.41 -15.80
C SER A 288 -5.03 -11.08 -14.63
N PHE A 289 -4.75 -9.81 -14.38
CA PHE A 289 -4.00 -9.42 -13.17
C PHE A 289 -4.78 -9.76 -11.91
N LYS A 290 -6.08 -9.44 -11.87
CA LYS A 290 -6.95 -9.71 -10.72
C LYS A 290 -6.93 -11.19 -10.34
N GLU A 291 -7.20 -12.07 -11.30
CA GLU A 291 -7.20 -13.52 -11.09
C GLU A 291 -5.84 -14.03 -10.57
N LYS A 292 -4.74 -13.50 -11.09
CA LYS A 292 -3.39 -13.88 -10.63
C LYS A 292 -3.14 -13.44 -9.19
N PHE A 293 -3.49 -12.19 -8.84
CA PHE A 293 -3.33 -11.68 -7.49
C PHE A 293 -4.23 -12.40 -6.48
N GLU A 294 -5.50 -12.66 -6.84
CA GLU A 294 -6.44 -13.43 -6.01
C GLU A 294 -5.88 -14.84 -5.74
N LYS A 295 -5.46 -15.55 -6.78
CA LYS A 295 -4.88 -16.90 -6.64
C LYS A 295 -3.65 -16.93 -5.74
N GLN A 296 -2.75 -15.95 -5.85
CA GLN A 296 -1.57 -15.90 -4.98
C GLN A 296 -1.95 -15.55 -3.54
N LEU A 297 -2.93 -14.66 -3.34
CA LEU A 297 -3.42 -14.29 -2.02
C LEU A 297 -4.09 -15.48 -1.32
N GLU A 298 -4.98 -16.20 -2.01
CA GLU A 298 -5.62 -17.44 -1.51
C GLU A 298 -4.56 -18.46 -1.07
N LYS A 299 -3.56 -18.70 -1.91
CA LYS A 299 -2.44 -19.61 -1.60
C LYS A 299 -1.68 -19.19 -0.34
N LEU A 300 -1.44 -17.89 -0.14
CA LEU A 300 -0.71 -17.40 1.04
C LEU A 300 -1.56 -17.41 2.31
N MET A 301 -2.87 -17.23 2.18
CA MET A 301 -3.81 -17.23 3.30
C MET A 301 -4.32 -18.63 3.66
N GLY A 302 -4.04 -19.64 2.83
CA GLY A 302 -4.50 -21.02 3.03
C GLY A 302 -6.00 -21.21 2.77
N ILE A 303 -6.56 -20.42 1.85
CA ILE A 303 -7.96 -20.48 1.39
C ILE A 303 -8.05 -21.30 0.11
#